data_AF-A0AAE8SUV7-F1
#
_entry.id   AF-A0AAE8SUV7-F1
#
_cell.length_a   1.000
_cell.length_b   1.000
_cell.length_c   1.000
_cell.angle_alpha   90.00
_cell.angle_beta   90.00
_cell.angle_gamma   90.00
#
_symmetry.space_group_name_H-M   'P 1'
#
loop_
_entity.id
_entity.type
_entity.pdbx_description
1 polymer ?
#
loop_
_entity_poly.entity_id
_entity_poly.type
_entity_poly.pdbx_seq_one_letter_code
_entity_poly.pdbx_strand_id
1 'polypeptide(L)'
;MSKRYPTTASVLFERGPPVGSVRDTPVRMYDSLGKTAIKPEHISSWDDFTFANLWPAFQCIFIWPPSNSPAPPRSPIPPYTINSANDVREMTKHHLDDLLERTAGDGARVILSRVGRSLSPSNIIIDSCRRLPAAGDLIYVPRLSVSLGNKQDGGRPWLVVGSARVSKTWHSSSLSQEKPSSSDLIPLHQLACYARFSNTPYAFIASDREVIVVRYFRVSENDPDQFGAEWKAIPWSVAGDQVLTGNLAIWCLIMMALNDNHRSVNFRDETLPINLWYREESNGVVHFRNHFSLRTLDTLPTNAKVVATPGGPSDQNRMMF
;
A
#
# COMPACT_ATOMS: atom_id res chain seq x y z
N MET A 1 -14.09 31.05 -18.68
CA MET A 1 -13.33 29.78 -18.54
C MET A 1 -13.79 29.09 -17.26
N SER A 2 -14.43 27.93 -17.38
CA SER A 2 -14.88 27.15 -16.22
C SER A 2 -13.65 26.58 -15.48
N LYS A 3 -13.51 26.89 -14.18
CA LYS A 3 -12.49 26.28 -13.31
C LYS A 3 -12.84 24.81 -13.16
N ARG A 4 -12.20 23.92 -13.93
CA ARG A 4 -12.27 22.48 -13.67
C ARG A 4 -11.54 22.20 -12.35
N TYR A 5 -12.27 21.72 -11.36
CA TYR A 5 -11.67 21.27 -10.11
C TYR A 5 -10.85 19.99 -10.37
N PRO A 6 -9.69 19.82 -9.69
CA PRO A 6 -8.92 18.59 -9.81
C PRO A 6 -9.74 17.40 -9.29
N THR A 7 -9.67 16.27 -9.99
CA THR A 7 -10.22 14.99 -9.53
C THR A 7 -9.21 14.28 -8.63
N THR A 8 -9.65 13.30 -7.84
CA THR A 8 -8.75 12.39 -7.12
C THR A 8 -7.68 11.81 -8.05
N ALA A 9 -8.08 11.39 -9.26
CA ALA A 9 -7.16 10.90 -10.27
C ALA A 9 -6.06 11.91 -10.60
N SER A 10 -6.41 13.17 -10.84
CA SER A 10 -5.44 14.21 -11.25
C SER A 10 -4.35 14.43 -10.20
N VAL A 11 -4.68 14.32 -8.91
CA VAL A 11 -3.71 14.45 -7.81
C VAL A 11 -2.84 13.19 -7.71
N LEU A 12 -3.45 12.00 -7.80
CA LEU A 12 -2.72 10.74 -7.72
C LEU A 12 -1.80 10.52 -8.94
N PHE A 13 -2.08 11.13 -10.09
CA PHE A 13 -1.28 11.02 -11.31
C PHE A 13 -0.10 12.00 -11.37
N GLU A 14 0.05 12.87 -10.37
CA GLU A 14 1.20 13.77 -10.27
C GLU A 14 2.52 13.01 -10.06
N ARG A 15 3.64 13.68 -10.40
CA ARG A 15 4.99 13.18 -10.10
C ARG A 15 5.21 13.05 -8.59
N GLY A 16 6.20 12.24 -8.23
CA GLY A 16 6.73 12.19 -6.88
C GLY A 16 7.43 13.50 -6.46
N PRO A 17 7.90 13.56 -5.20
CA PRO A 17 8.57 14.74 -4.67
C PRO A 17 9.84 15.09 -5.47
N PRO A 18 10.13 16.38 -5.72
CA PRO A 18 11.31 16.78 -6.47
C PRO A 18 12.57 16.59 -5.62
N VAL A 19 13.53 15.81 -6.11
CA VAL A 19 14.83 15.62 -5.45
C VAL A 19 15.91 16.40 -6.20
N GLY A 20 16.61 17.29 -5.50
CA GLY A 20 17.65 18.14 -6.08
C GLY A 20 19.04 17.53 -6.00
N SER A 21 19.42 17.03 -4.82
CA SER A 21 20.72 16.38 -4.63
C SER A 21 20.68 15.27 -3.59
N VAL A 22 21.55 14.28 -3.76
CA VAL A 22 21.66 13.12 -2.87
C VAL A 22 23.13 12.99 -2.46
N ARG A 23 23.43 13.19 -1.18
CA ARG A 23 24.79 13.03 -0.64
C ARG A 23 25.08 11.60 -0.27
N ASP A 24 26.35 11.24 -0.37
CA ASP A 24 26.84 9.91 -0.03
C ASP A 24 27.19 9.88 1.46
N THR A 25 26.19 9.65 2.30
CA THR A 25 26.44 9.42 3.72
C THR A 25 26.22 7.93 3.99
N PRO A 26 27.29 7.16 4.27
CA PRO A 26 27.14 5.75 4.64
C PRO A 26 26.39 5.68 5.96
N VAL A 27 25.13 5.27 5.92
CA VAL A 27 24.36 4.98 7.11
C VAL A 27 24.60 3.52 7.47
N ARG A 28 24.98 3.27 8.73
CA ARG A 28 25.06 1.91 9.27
C ARG A 28 23.70 1.22 9.10
N MET A 29 23.67 0.15 8.31
CA MET A 29 22.54 -0.77 8.22
C MET A 29 22.41 -1.56 9.52
N TYR A 30 21.95 -0.94 10.60
CA TYR A 30 21.58 -1.68 11.80
C TYR A 30 20.33 -1.08 12.41
N ASP A 31 19.24 -1.83 12.28
CA ASP A 31 18.35 -2.04 13.40
C ASP A 31 18.60 -3.51 13.81
N SER A 32 19.09 -3.72 15.03
CA SER A 32 19.31 -5.01 15.70
C SER A 32 17.99 -5.72 16.05
N LEU A 33 16.98 -5.53 15.20
CA LEU A 33 15.62 -6.00 15.36
C LEU A 33 15.55 -7.45 14.88
N GLY A 34 14.79 -8.30 15.57
CA GLY A 34 14.55 -9.69 15.17
C GLY A 34 14.22 -9.73 13.69
N LYS A 35 14.85 -10.65 12.94
CA LYS A 35 14.68 -10.74 11.49
C LYS A 35 13.64 -11.79 11.19
N THR A 36 12.49 -11.39 10.67
CA THR A 36 11.58 -12.31 9.98
C THR A 36 12.30 -12.80 8.72
N ALA A 37 12.46 -14.12 8.61
CA ALA A 37 13.25 -14.71 7.56
C ALA A 37 12.48 -14.70 6.23
N ILE A 38 13.12 -14.15 5.20
CA ILE A 38 12.70 -14.23 3.80
C ILE A 38 13.86 -14.84 3.05
N LYS A 39 13.57 -15.91 2.30
CA LYS A 39 14.56 -16.55 1.46
C LYS A 39 14.43 -16.05 0.03
N PRO A 40 15.52 -15.92 -0.74
CA PRO A 40 15.50 -15.46 -2.13
C PRO A 40 14.43 -16.15 -3.00
N GLU A 41 14.24 -17.46 -2.84
CA GLU A 41 13.27 -18.28 -3.57
C GLU A 41 11.80 -17.96 -3.28
N HIS A 42 11.50 -17.20 -2.23
CA HIS A 42 10.16 -16.76 -1.88
C HIS A 42 9.90 -15.29 -2.26
N ILE A 43 10.79 -14.70 -3.05
CA ILE A 43 10.67 -13.34 -3.55
C ILE A 43 10.32 -13.40 -5.03
N SER A 44 9.31 -12.62 -5.43
CA SER A 44 8.93 -12.52 -6.85
C SER A 44 8.43 -11.11 -7.20
N SER A 45 8.34 -10.82 -8.49
CA SER A 45 7.73 -9.58 -8.97
C SER A 45 6.21 -9.61 -8.72
N TRP A 46 5.65 -8.48 -8.33
CA TRP A 46 4.20 -8.30 -8.18
C TRP A 46 3.59 -7.91 -9.53
N ASP A 47 3.47 -8.89 -10.41
CA ASP A 47 3.15 -8.66 -11.83
C ASP A 47 1.73 -8.18 -12.08
N ASP A 48 0.76 -8.56 -11.24
CA ASP A 48 -0.63 -8.14 -11.36
C ASP A 48 -0.92 -6.77 -10.72
N PHE A 49 0.04 -6.17 -9.99
CA PHE A 49 -0.06 -4.81 -9.46
C PHE A 49 0.20 -3.78 -10.57
N THR A 50 -0.81 -3.55 -11.39
CA THR A 50 -0.76 -2.67 -12.57
C THR A 50 -1.89 -1.67 -12.59
N PHE A 51 -1.71 -0.55 -13.30
CA PHE A 51 -2.79 0.42 -13.52
C PHE A 51 -4.04 -0.26 -14.12
N ALA A 52 -3.85 -1.14 -15.12
CA ALA A 52 -4.95 -1.82 -15.80
C ALA A 52 -5.80 -2.70 -14.86
N ASN A 53 -5.19 -3.31 -13.85
CA ASN A 53 -5.91 -4.14 -12.87
C ASN A 53 -6.53 -3.31 -11.73
N LEU A 54 -5.85 -2.25 -11.30
CA LEU A 54 -6.30 -1.37 -10.21
C LEU A 54 -7.43 -0.42 -10.66
N TRP A 55 -7.38 0.06 -11.90
CA TRP A 55 -8.32 1.07 -12.41
C TRP A 55 -9.78 0.60 -12.35
N PRO A 56 -10.17 -0.57 -12.88
CA PRO A 56 -11.55 -1.02 -12.82
C PRO A 56 -12.07 -1.23 -11.39
N ALA A 57 -11.21 -1.64 -10.45
CA ALA A 57 -11.59 -1.83 -9.05
C ALA A 57 -11.95 -0.48 -8.38
N PHE A 58 -11.17 0.57 -8.62
CA PHE A 58 -11.26 1.82 -7.85
C PHE A 58 -11.75 3.05 -8.63
N GLN A 59 -12.04 2.94 -9.93
CA GLN A 59 -12.38 4.09 -10.78
C GLN A 59 -13.55 4.94 -10.28
N CYS A 60 -14.55 4.37 -9.62
CA CYS A 60 -15.63 5.15 -9.02
C CYS A 60 -15.14 6.20 -8.00
N ILE A 61 -13.99 5.98 -7.38
CA ILE A 61 -13.36 6.90 -6.42
C ILE A 61 -12.47 7.91 -7.16
N PHE A 62 -11.79 7.48 -8.22
CA PHE A 62 -10.89 8.33 -9.00
C PHE A 62 -11.58 9.50 -9.70
N ILE A 63 -12.83 9.30 -10.12
CA ILE A 63 -13.62 10.31 -10.83
C ILE A 63 -14.27 11.35 -9.91
N TRP A 64 -14.22 11.15 -8.59
CA TRP A 64 -14.78 12.11 -7.65
C TRP A 64 -13.88 13.33 -7.49
N PRO A 65 -14.46 14.55 -7.45
CA PRO A 65 -13.74 15.69 -6.90
C PRO A 65 -13.47 15.40 -5.42
N PRO A 66 -12.26 15.70 -4.90
CA PRO A 66 -11.98 15.58 -3.48
C PRO A 66 -13.03 16.33 -2.65
N SER A 67 -13.54 15.71 -1.58
CA SER A 67 -14.60 16.31 -0.78
C SER A 67 -14.13 17.62 -0.14
N ASN A 68 -14.83 18.71 -0.47
CA ASN A 68 -14.79 20.05 0.13
C ASN A 68 -13.48 20.87 0.03
N SER A 69 -13.67 22.07 -0.54
CA SER A 69 -12.74 23.19 -0.70
C SER A 69 -11.59 22.95 -1.69
N PRO A 70 -11.38 23.85 -2.68
CA PRO A 70 -10.19 23.79 -3.52
C PRO A 70 -8.98 23.69 -2.60
N ALA A 71 -8.15 22.65 -2.78
CA ALA A 71 -6.85 22.63 -2.14
C ALA A 71 -6.18 23.97 -2.48
N PRO A 72 -5.65 24.70 -1.50
CA PRO A 72 -4.89 25.90 -1.80
C PRO A 72 -3.85 25.53 -2.86
N PRO A 73 -3.56 26.42 -3.83
CA PRO A 73 -2.55 26.15 -4.83
C PRO A 73 -1.28 25.71 -4.11
N ARG A 74 -0.84 24.48 -4.40
CA ARG A 74 0.39 23.95 -3.81
C ARG A 74 1.50 24.93 -4.14
N SER A 75 2.13 25.48 -3.10
CA SER A 75 3.33 26.28 -3.31
C SER A 75 4.39 25.39 -3.96
N PRO A 76 5.21 25.91 -4.89
CA PRO A 76 6.29 25.13 -5.48
C PRO A 76 7.16 24.58 -4.37
N ILE A 77 7.19 23.26 -4.22
CA ILE A 77 8.02 22.60 -3.21
C ILE A 77 9.46 22.69 -3.71
N PRO A 78 10.38 23.32 -2.97
CA PRO A 78 11.78 23.36 -3.39
C PRO A 78 12.34 21.93 -3.43
N PRO A 79 13.28 21.62 -4.34
CA PRO A 79 13.87 20.29 -4.42
C PRO A 79 14.52 19.87 -3.10
N TYR A 80 14.23 18.64 -2.64
CA TYR A 80 14.81 18.10 -1.42
C TYR A 80 16.31 17.82 -1.59
N THR A 81 17.07 18.08 -0.52
CA THR A 81 18.46 17.61 -0.39
C THR A 81 18.47 16.41 0.54
N ILE A 82 18.84 15.25 0.01
CA ILE A 82 18.80 13.97 0.72
C ILE A 82 20.20 13.63 1.21
N ASN A 83 20.40 13.61 2.54
CA ASN A 83 21.65 13.23 3.16
C ASN A 83 21.54 11.90 3.92
N SER A 84 20.32 11.44 4.20
CA SER A 84 20.05 10.28 5.02
C SER A 84 18.71 9.63 4.68
N ALA A 85 18.51 8.40 5.16
CA ALA A 85 17.20 7.74 5.10
C ALA A 85 16.12 8.51 5.88
N ASN A 86 16.52 9.33 6.87
CA ASN A 86 15.59 10.20 7.58
C ASN A 86 15.04 11.29 6.65
N ASP A 87 15.87 11.87 5.78
CA ASP A 87 15.44 12.91 4.84
C ASP A 87 14.47 12.34 3.80
N VAL A 88 14.73 11.13 3.30
CA VAL A 88 13.79 10.40 2.43
C VAL A 88 12.46 10.17 3.14
N ARG A 89 12.50 9.80 4.42
CA ARG A 89 11.30 9.60 5.23
C ARG A 89 10.49 10.87 5.40
N GLU A 90 11.12 11.97 5.81
CA GLU A 90 10.44 13.26 6.01
C GLU A 90 9.90 13.80 4.69
N MET A 91 10.66 13.68 3.59
CA MET A 91 10.21 13.98 2.22
C MET A 91 8.95 13.18 1.88
N THR A 92 9.00 11.86 2.07
CA THR A 92 7.89 10.96 1.76
C THR A 92 6.68 11.30 2.62
N LYS A 93 6.86 11.51 3.93
CA LYS A 93 5.78 11.88 4.83
C LYS A 93 5.13 13.20 4.40
N HIS A 94 5.89 14.27 4.21
CA HIS A 94 5.32 15.55 3.80
C HIS A 94 4.57 15.46 2.47
N HIS A 95 5.14 14.76 1.48
CA HIS A 95 4.51 14.56 0.18
C HIS A 95 3.20 13.76 0.28
N LEU A 96 3.19 12.71 1.10
CA LEU A 96 2.04 11.84 1.30
C LEU A 96 0.97 12.44 2.20
N ASP A 97 1.32 13.18 3.27
CA ASP A 97 0.37 13.85 4.16
C ASP A 97 -0.54 14.77 3.33
N ASP A 98 0.06 15.64 2.52
CA ASP A 98 -0.68 16.59 1.68
C ASP A 98 -1.56 15.90 0.63
N LEU A 99 -1.10 14.76 0.12
CA LEU A 99 -1.71 14.09 -1.03
C LEU A 99 -2.78 13.07 -0.63
N LEU A 100 -2.48 12.25 0.38
CA LEU A 100 -3.26 11.09 0.76
C LEU A 100 -4.28 11.41 1.84
N GLU A 101 -4.09 12.41 2.71
CA GLU A 101 -5.07 12.68 3.78
C GLU A 101 -6.49 12.85 3.21
N ARG A 102 -6.62 13.64 2.13
CA ARG A 102 -7.90 13.88 1.46
C ARG A 102 -8.34 12.70 0.60
N THR A 103 -7.46 12.26 -0.32
CA THR A 103 -7.82 11.25 -1.32
C THR A 103 -8.04 9.87 -0.69
N ALA A 104 -7.26 9.50 0.33
CA ALA A 104 -7.47 8.27 1.07
C ALA A 104 -8.67 8.35 2.01
N GLY A 105 -8.96 9.52 2.61
CA GLY A 105 -10.19 9.72 3.39
C GLY A 105 -11.45 9.50 2.55
N ASP A 106 -11.51 10.08 1.35
CA ASP A 106 -12.62 9.89 0.41
C ASP A 106 -12.76 8.45 -0.05
N GLY A 107 -11.65 7.80 -0.42
CA GLY A 107 -11.65 6.39 -0.79
C GLY A 107 -12.08 5.49 0.36
N ALA A 108 -11.64 5.79 1.59
CA ALA A 108 -12.01 5.03 2.78
C ALA A 108 -13.50 5.09 3.06
N ARG A 109 -14.12 6.27 2.93
CA ARG A 109 -15.57 6.42 3.06
C ARG A 109 -16.34 5.50 2.11
N VAL A 110 -15.89 5.39 0.85
CA VAL A 110 -16.53 4.54 -0.15
C VAL A 110 -16.34 3.06 0.15
N ILE A 111 -15.12 2.63 0.43
CA ILE A 111 -14.83 1.20 0.63
C ILE A 111 -15.48 0.72 1.93
N LEU A 112 -15.35 1.46 3.01
CA LEU A 112 -15.87 1.03 4.32
C LEU A 112 -17.40 0.97 4.34
N SER A 113 -18.08 1.90 3.65
CA SER A 113 -19.54 1.81 3.51
C SER A 113 -19.99 0.54 2.78
N ARG A 114 -19.22 0.07 1.79
CA ARG A 114 -19.48 -1.21 1.10
C ARG A 114 -19.20 -2.44 1.97
N VAL A 115 -18.28 -2.33 2.92
CA VAL A 115 -18.00 -3.37 3.93
C VAL A 115 -19.04 -3.33 5.07
N GLY A 116 -20.00 -2.40 5.05
CA GLY A 116 -21.02 -2.25 6.09
C GLY A 116 -20.52 -1.51 7.33
N ARG A 117 -19.40 -0.77 7.22
CA ARG A 117 -18.82 0.04 8.30
C ARG A 117 -19.06 1.52 8.03
N SER A 118 -19.46 2.27 9.05
CA SER A 118 -19.51 3.73 9.00
C SER A 118 -18.31 4.29 9.76
N LEU A 119 -17.60 5.25 9.16
CA LEU A 119 -16.56 6.02 9.84
C LEU A 119 -16.91 7.50 9.86
N SER A 120 -16.49 8.17 10.93
CA SER A 120 -16.34 9.62 10.91
C SER A 120 -15.25 10.04 9.90
N PRO A 121 -15.39 11.19 9.21
CA PRO A 121 -14.68 11.50 7.96
C PRO A 121 -13.15 11.73 8.00
N SER A 122 -12.44 11.42 9.11
CA SER A 122 -11.07 11.91 9.32
C SER A 122 -10.21 10.93 10.13
N ASN A 123 -9.85 9.79 9.53
CA ASN A 123 -9.14 8.72 10.25
C ASN A 123 -7.96 8.08 9.50
N ILE A 124 -7.56 8.54 8.30
CA ILE A 124 -6.31 8.04 7.70
C ILE A 124 -5.16 8.88 8.26
N ILE A 125 -4.32 8.26 9.08
CA ILE A 125 -3.16 8.91 9.68
C ILE A 125 -1.91 8.32 9.07
N ILE A 126 -1.11 9.19 8.46
CA ILE A 126 0.27 8.89 8.11
C ILE A 126 1.15 9.32 9.27
N ASP A 127 1.93 8.36 9.79
CA ASP A 127 2.81 8.59 10.92
C ASP A 127 4.25 8.23 10.55
N SER A 128 5.18 9.01 11.08
CA SER A 128 6.59 8.70 11.11
C SER A 128 6.99 8.50 12.56
N CYS A 129 6.81 7.30 13.09
CA CYS A 129 7.12 7.06 14.49
C CYS A 129 8.62 7.26 14.76
N ARG A 130 8.92 7.95 15.86
CA ARG A 130 10.26 8.12 16.43
C ARG A 130 10.32 7.44 17.80
N ARG A 131 10.16 6.11 17.84
CA ARG A 131 10.11 5.26 19.06
C ARG A 131 8.94 5.59 20.00
N LEU A 132 8.30 4.55 20.55
CA LEU A 132 7.50 4.67 21.77
C LEU A 132 8.38 4.34 23.00
N PRO A 133 8.02 4.82 24.20
CA PRO A 133 8.90 4.72 25.37
C PRO A 133 9.11 3.28 25.81
N ALA A 134 10.30 3.03 26.33
CA ALA A 134 10.72 1.79 26.94
C ALA A 134 9.80 1.40 28.11
N ALA A 135 9.03 0.33 27.92
CA ALA A 135 8.45 -0.45 29.00
C ALA A 135 8.74 -1.93 28.70
N GLY A 136 9.97 -2.36 28.99
CA GLY A 136 10.40 -3.77 29.02
C GLY A 136 10.52 -4.49 27.67
N ASP A 137 9.58 -4.29 26.76
CA ASP A 137 9.51 -4.94 25.46
C ASP A 137 9.89 -3.96 24.34
N LEU A 138 10.83 -4.36 23.50
CA LEU A 138 11.18 -3.64 22.27
C LEU A 138 9.98 -3.70 21.31
N ILE A 139 9.06 -2.76 21.41
CA ILE A 139 7.94 -2.64 20.47
C ILE A 139 8.50 -2.27 19.09
N TYR A 140 8.25 -3.13 18.11
CA TYR A 140 8.67 -2.97 16.71
C TYR A 140 7.77 -1.95 16.02
N VAL A 141 8.13 -0.66 16.08
CA VAL A 141 7.32 0.39 15.46
C VAL A 141 7.84 0.70 14.05
N PRO A 142 6.98 0.62 13.01
CA PRO A 142 7.33 1.07 11.67
C PRO A 142 7.78 2.53 11.70
N ARG A 143 8.85 2.85 10.96
CA ARG A 143 9.36 4.22 10.90
C ARG A 143 8.50 5.14 10.04
N LEU A 144 7.70 4.55 9.15
CA LEU A 144 6.68 5.19 8.32
C LEU A 144 5.50 4.23 8.25
N SER A 145 4.28 4.76 8.24
CA SER A 145 3.09 3.91 8.32
C SER A 145 1.82 4.68 8.03
N VAL A 146 0.82 3.97 7.54
CA VAL A 146 -0.55 4.45 7.36
C VAL A 146 -1.46 3.62 8.26
N SER A 147 -2.30 4.28 9.04
CA SER A 147 -3.22 3.62 9.97
C SER A 147 -4.61 4.23 9.89
N LEU A 148 -5.61 3.47 10.34
CA LEU A 148 -6.96 3.96 10.55
C LEU A 148 -7.14 4.37 12.01
N GLY A 149 -7.72 5.54 12.28
CA GLY A 149 -8.19 5.93 13.61
C GLY A 149 -7.98 7.40 13.91
N ASN A 150 -8.47 7.80 15.08
CA ASN A 150 -8.27 9.13 15.62
C ASN A 150 -7.02 9.10 16.53
N LYS A 151 -6.28 10.22 16.67
CA LYS A 151 -4.98 10.18 17.37
C LYS A 151 -5.06 9.70 18.84
N GLN A 152 -6.24 9.70 19.44
CA GLN A 152 -6.50 9.53 20.87
C GLN A 152 -6.85 8.10 21.31
N ASP A 153 -7.27 7.20 20.41
CA ASP A 153 -7.66 5.83 20.77
C ASP A 153 -6.50 4.86 20.54
N GLY A 154 -5.93 4.30 21.62
CA GLY A 154 -4.70 3.51 21.66
C GLY A 154 -4.68 2.17 20.91
N GLY A 155 -5.53 1.96 19.91
CA GLY A 155 -5.57 0.79 19.04
C GLY A 155 -5.89 1.19 17.60
N ARG A 156 -4.87 1.62 16.84
CA ARG A 156 -5.03 1.97 15.43
C ARG A 156 -4.67 0.75 14.56
N PRO A 157 -5.58 0.17 13.77
CA PRO A 157 -5.19 -0.86 12.82
C PRO A 157 -4.30 -0.24 11.76
N TRP A 158 -3.12 -0.84 11.59
CA TRP A 158 -2.18 -0.46 10.55
C TRP A 158 -2.71 -0.96 9.21
N LEU A 159 -2.75 -0.06 8.23
CA LEU A 159 -3.17 -0.38 6.87
C LEU A 159 -1.95 -0.74 6.02
N VAL A 160 -0.90 0.08 6.10
CA VAL A 160 0.32 -0.09 5.30
C VAL A 160 1.52 0.30 6.15
N VAL A 161 2.59 -0.49 6.09
CA VAL A 161 3.85 -0.20 6.77
C VAL A 161 4.94 0.23 5.80
N GLY A 162 5.79 1.16 6.20
CA GLY A 162 6.75 1.81 5.34
C GLY A 162 8.17 1.80 5.89
N SER A 163 9.14 1.82 4.97
CA SER A 163 10.55 2.07 5.26
C SER A 163 11.13 3.08 4.27
N ALA A 164 12.26 3.67 4.61
CA ALA A 164 12.96 4.65 3.79
C ALA A 164 14.40 4.22 3.54
N ARG A 165 14.86 4.35 2.29
CA ARG A 165 16.22 4.02 1.86
C ARG A 165 16.77 5.11 0.95
N VAL A 166 18.07 5.36 1.03
CA VAL A 166 18.75 6.23 0.07
C VAL A 166 19.18 5.38 -1.12
N SER A 167 18.87 5.82 -2.34
CA SER A 167 19.11 5.08 -3.59
C SER A 167 20.59 4.73 -3.81
N LYS A 168 21.50 5.56 -3.28
CA LYS A 168 22.95 5.31 -3.27
C LYS A 168 23.36 4.12 -2.39
N THR A 169 22.57 3.83 -1.35
CA THR A 169 22.86 2.74 -0.38
C THR A 169 22.12 1.45 -0.71
N TRP A 170 20.95 1.55 -1.35
CA TRP A 170 20.12 0.41 -1.73
C TRP A 170 19.16 0.82 -2.85
N HIS A 171 18.95 -0.06 -3.84
CA HIS A 171 18.05 0.15 -4.97
C HIS A 171 17.30 -1.13 -5.31
N SER A 172 16.08 -1.01 -5.85
CA SER A 172 15.21 -2.16 -6.15
C SER A 172 15.83 -3.18 -7.11
N SER A 173 16.71 -2.73 -8.02
CA SER A 173 17.45 -3.59 -8.95
C SER A 173 18.27 -4.69 -8.26
N SER A 174 18.69 -4.49 -7.00
CA SER A 174 19.33 -5.53 -6.19
C SER A 174 18.44 -6.75 -5.97
N LEU A 175 17.11 -6.57 -5.93
CA LEU A 175 16.14 -7.65 -5.76
C LEU A 175 15.87 -8.44 -7.05
N SER A 176 16.27 -7.90 -8.21
CA SER A 176 16.08 -8.55 -9.53
C SER A 176 17.22 -9.50 -9.90
N GLN A 177 18.24 -9.61 -9.06
CA GLN A 177 19.35 -10.53 -9.28
C GLN A 177 18.87 -11.98 -9.13
N GLU A 178 19.51 -12.91 -9.85
CA GLU A 178 19.17 -14.35 -9.75
C GLU A 178 19.32 -14.87 -8.32
N LYS A 179 20.29 -14.33 -7.58
CA LYS A 179 20.56 -14.64 -6.17
C LYS A 179 20.90 -13.36 -5.40
N PRO A 180 19.89 -12.60 -4.92
CA PRO A 180 20.13 -11.41 -4.10
C PRO A 180 20.91 -11.79 -2.84
N SER A 181 21.90 -10.97 -2.45
CA SER A 181 22.67 -11.21 -1.24
C SER A 181 21.81 -11.02 0.00
N SER A 182 22.25 -11.55 1.15
CA SER A 182 21.58 -11.31 2.43
C SER A 182 21.47 -9.82 2.79
N SER A 183 22.40 -8.99 2.29
CA SER A 183 22.40 -7.55 2.48
C SER A 183 21.35 -6.84 1.62
N ASP A 184 21.09 -7.34 0.40
CA ASP A 184 20.05 -6.82 -0.49
C ASP A 184 18.65 -7.04 0.06
N LEU A 185 18.47 -8.12 0.84
CA LEU A 185 17.19 -8.51 1.45
C LEU A 185 16.89 -7.79 2.77
N ILE A 186 17.85 -7.07 3.36
CA ILE A 186 17.66 -6.37 4.65
C ILE A 186 16.38 -5.53 4.68
N PRO A 187 16.04 -4.73 3.64
CA PRO A 187 14.82 -3.93 3.66
C PRO A 187 13.54 -4.78 3.70
N LEU A 188 13.53 -5.92 2.99
CA LEU A 188 12.39 -6.84 3.00
C LEU A 188 12.25 -7.56 4.34
N HIS A 189 13.35 -7.99 4.95
CA HIS A 189 13.32 -8.59 6.30
C HIS A 189 12.75 -7.60 7.33
N GLN A 190 13.21 -6.36 7.32
CA GLN A 190 12.74 -5.33 8.25
C GLN A 190 11.24 -5.05 8.09
N LEU A 191 10.77 -4.90 6.85
CA LEU A 191 9.36 -4.69 6.56
C LEU A 191 8.50 -5.93 6.89
N ALA A 192 9.03 -7.14 6.76
CA ALA A 192 8.31 -8.37 7.12
C ALA A 192 8.06 -8.46 8.63
N CYS A 193 9.02 -7.99 9.45
CA CYS A 193 8.78 -7.82 10.88
C CYS A 193 7.60 -6.88 11.11
N TYR A 194 7.61 -5.72 10.45
CA TYR A 194 6.51 -4.77 10.57
C TYR A 194 5.18 -5.37 10.13
N ALA A 195 5.13 -6.04 8.97
CA ALA A 195 3.96 -6.73 8.46
C ALA A 195 3.40 -7.75 9.47
N ARG A 196 4.28 -8.54 10.09
CA ARG A 196 3.91 -9.48 11.16
C ARG A 196 3.30 -8.77 12.37
N PHE A 197 3.96 -7.76 12.92
CA PHE A 197 3.49 -7.06 14.12
C PHE A 197 2.21 -6.26 13.88
N SER A 198 2.11 -5.66 12.71
CA SER A 198 1.00 -4.79 12.33
C SER A 198 -0.19 -5.56 11.76
N ASN A 199 -0.02 -6.86 11.48
CA ASN A 199 -0.96 -7.72 10.79
C ASN A 199 -1.51 -7.05 9.52
N THR A 200 -0.62 -6.57 8.65
CA THR A 200 -0.95 -6.14 7.29
C THR A 200 0.03 -6.74 6.29
N PRO A 201 -0.43 -7.31 5.15
CA PRO A 201 0.47 -7.79 4.11
C PRO A 201 1.07 -6.65 3.29
N TYR A 202 0.52 -5.43 3.37
CA TYR A 202 0.91 -4.35 2.49
C TYR A 202 2.00 -3.49 3.10
N ALA A 203 3.08 -3.30 2.34
CA ALA A 203 4.18 -2.45 2.73
C ALA A 203 4.74 -1.67 1.54
N PHE A 204 5.58 -0.68 1.84
CA PHE A 204 6.39 -0.01 0.83
C PHE A 204 7.76 0.41 1.33
N ILE A 205 8.71 0.54 0.40
CA ILE A 205 10.01 1.18 0.62
C ILE A 205 10.02 2.45 -0.23
N ALA A 206 10.20 3.59 0.39
CA ALA A 206 10.43 4.84 -0.32
C ALA A 206 11.94 5.10 -0.46
N SER A 207 12.35 5.55 -1.64
CA SER A 207 13.67 6.13 -1.88
C SER A 207 13.58 7.51 -2.49
N ASP A 208 14.72 8.16 -2.73
CA ASP A 208 14.80 9.40 -3.50
C ASP A 208 14.52 9.21 -5.01
N ARG A 209 14.41 7.97 -5.51
CA ARG A 209 14.18 7.67 -6.94
C ARG A 209 12.87 6.95 -7.24
N GLU A 210 12.40 6.14 -6.32
CA GLU A 210 11.32 5.19 -6.54
C GLU A 210 10.56 4.86 -5.25
N VAL A 211 9.33 4.39 -5.42
CA VAL A 211 8.59 3.62 -4.42
C VAL A 211 8.62 2.16 -4.82
N ILE A 212 8.93 1.29 -3.87
CA ILE A 212 8.80 -0.15 -4.02
C ILE A 212 7.60 -0.57 -3.20
N VAL A 213 6.51 -1.00 -3.83
CA VAL A 213 5.39 -1.61 -3.12
C VAL A 213 5.65 -3.09 -2.89
N VAL A 214 5.19 -3.62 -1.76
CA VAL A 214 5.41 -5.00 -1.33
C VAL A 214 4.12 -5.59 -0.79
N ARG A 215 3.84 -6.84 -1.18
CA ARG A 215 2.82 -7.71 -0.56
C ARG A 215 3.52 -8.91 0.08
N TYR A 216 3.29 -9.10 1.37
CA TYR A 216 3.78 -10.24 2.14
C TYR A 216 2.76 -11.38 2.16
N PHE A 217 3.27 -12.60 2.21
CA PHE A 217 2.50 -13.82 2.39
C PHE A 217 3.26 -14.83 3.25
N ARG A 218 2.54 -15.77 3.85
CA ARG A 218 3.10 -16.90 4.60
C ARG A 218 3.56 -17.99 3.64
N VAL A 219 4.68 -18.62 3.97
CA VAL A 219 5.26 -19.71 3.15
C VAL A 219 4.85 -21.08 3.66
N SER A 220 4.81 -21.28 4.98
CA SER A 220 4.55 -22.59 5.59
C SER A 220 3.76 -22.45 6.89
N GLU A 221 2.84 -23.38 7.13
CA GLU A 221 2.18 -23.53 8.43
C GLU A 221 3.16 -23.94 9.54
N ASN A 222 4.20 -24.70 9.18
CA ASN A 222 5.19 -25.23 10.12
C ASN A 222 6.23 -24.20 10.56
N ASP A 223 6.33 -23.08 9.84
CA ASP A 223 7.24 -21.98 10.14
C ASP A 223 6.48 -20.66 10.01
N PRO A 224 5.74 -20.24 11.07
CA PRO A 224 4.95 -19.01 11.06
C PRO A 224 5.81 -17.75 10.94
N ASP A 225 7.13 -17.88 11.05
CA ASP A 225 8.11 -16.80 10.98
C ASP A 225 8.75 -16.70 9.59
N GLN A 226 8.43 -17.63 8.67
CA GLN A 226 8.89 -17.63 7.29
C GLN A 226 7.90 -16.93 6.37
N PHE A 227 8.36 -15.82 5.78
CA PHE A 227 7.58 -14.98 4.89
C PHE A 227 8.12 -15.02 3.47
N GLY A 228 7.23 -14.82 2.51
CA GLY A 228 7.56 -14.49 1.12
C GLY A 228 7.10 -13.07 0.80
N ALA A 229 7.59 -12.54 -0.32
CA ALA A 229 7.30 -11.18 -0.75
C ALA A 229 7.11 -11.09 -2.26
N GLU A 230 6.05 -10.39 -2.66
CA GLU A 230 5.86 -9.90 -4.02
C GLU A 230 6.12 -8.40 -4.05
N TRP A 231 6.92 -7.91 -4.99
CA TRP A 231 7.31 -6.50 -5.02
C TRP A 231 7.23 -5.87 -6.40
N LYS A 232 7.01 -4.55 -6.45
CA LYS A 232 7.08 -3.77 -7.69
C LYS A 232 7.69 -2.41 -7.43
N ALA A 233 8.71 -2.06 -8.22
CA ALA A 233 9.30 -0.73 -8.23
C ALA A 233 8.53 0.22 -9.17
N ILE A 234 8.26 1.43 -8.68
CA ILE A 234 7.63 2.52 -9.41
C ILE A 234 8.49 3.78 -9.26
N PRO A 235 9.19 4.22 -10.33
CA PRO A 235 9.98 5.44 -10.28
C PRO A 235 9.12 6.69 -10.01
N TRP A 236 9.63 7.62 -9.21
CA TRP A 236 8.94 8.89 -8.92
C TRP A 236 8.76 9.78 -10.15
N SER A 237 9.55 9.55 -11.20
CA SER A 237 9.46 10.25 -12.47
C SER A 237 8.24 9.85 -13.30
N VAL A 238 7.63 8.69 -13.03
CA VAL A 238 6.41 8.23 -13.70
C VAL A 238 5.22 9.08 -13.26
N ALA A 239 4.56 9.72 -14.21
CA ALA A 239 3.39 10.56 -14.00
C ALA A 239 2.53 10.62 -15.26
N GLY A 240 1.28 11.06 -15.09
CA GLY A 240 0.31 11.21 -16.16
C GLY A 240 -0.85 10.23 -16.06
N ASP A 241 -1.79 10.39 -17.00
CA ASP A 241 -2.98 9.57 -17.06
C ASP A 241 -2.65 8.12 -17.48
N GLN A 242 -3.42 7.17 -16.97
CA GLN A 242 -3.35 5.76 -17.34
C GLN A 242 -2.02 5.04 -17.02
N VAL A 243 -1.20 5.59 -16.13
CA VAL A 243 0.02 4.96 -15.64
C VAL A 243 -0.02 4.76 -14.13
N LEU A 244 0.69 3.73 -13.65
CA LEU A 244 0.85 3.48 -12.22
C LEU A 244 1.95 4.40 -11.66
N THR A 245 1.55 5.51 -11.04
CA THR A 245 2.47 6.42 -10.34
C THR A 245 2.77 5.93 -8.92
N GLY A 246 3.84 6.44 -8.30
CA GLY A 246 4.17 6.08 -6.91
C GLY A 246 3.08 6.51 -5.92
N ASN A 247 2.46 7.67 -6.16
CA ASN A 247 1.35 8.19 -5.37
C ASN A 247 0.12 7.27 -5.45
N LEU A 248 -0.26 6.88 -6.68
CA LEU A 248 -1.36 5.95 -6.92
C LEU A 248 -1.09 4.58 -6.30
N ALA A 249 0.15 4.09 -6.42
CA ALA A 249 0.54 2.79 -5.87
C ALA A 249 0.33 2.72 -4.35
N ILE A 250 0.84 3.72 -3.60
CA ILE A 250 0.66 3.77 -2.14
C ILE A 250 -0.82 3.94 -1.79
N TRP A 251 -1.55 4.81 -2.50
CA TRP A 251 -2.99 4.98 -2.29
C TRP A 251 -3.76 3.66 -2.48
N CYS A 252 -3.43 2.88 -3.51
CA CYS A 252 -4.06 1.59 -3.77
C CYS A 252 -3.75 0.55 -2.69
N LEU A 253 -2.55 0.52 -2.12
CA LEU A 253 -2.24 -0.34 -0.96
C LEU A 253 -3.17 -0.02 0.21
N ILE A 254 -3.39 1.26 0.50
CA ILE A 254 -4.29 1.70 1.57
C ILE A 254 -5.71 1.22 1.27
N MET A 255 -6.19 1.41 0.03
CA MET A 255 -7.54 1.00 -0.35
C MET A 255 -7.77 -0.51 -0.24
N MET A 256 -6.80 -1.33 -0.64
CA MET A 256 -6.88 -2.78 -0.50
C MET A 256 -6.89 -3.20 0.98
N ALA A 257 -6.08 -2.55 1.82
CA ALA A 257 -5.99 -2.82 3.26
C ALA A 257 -7.25 -2.45 4.06
N LEU A 258 -8.12 -1.61 3.51
CA LEU A 258 -9.39 -1.23 4.15
C LEU A 258 -10.41 -2.36 4.15
N ASN A 259 -10.28 -3.34 3.27
CA ASN A 259 -11.09 -4.54 3.30
C ASN A 259 -10.49 -5.53 4.31
N ASP A 260 -11.18 -5.74 5.41
CA ASP A 260 -10.72 -6.56 6.54
C ASP A 260 -10.40 -8.02 6.10
N ASN A 261 -11.08 -8.55 5.08
CA ASN A 261 -10.85 -9.90 4.54
C ASN A 261 -9.49 -10.08 3.87
N HIS A 262 -8.81 -8.98 3.52
CA HIS A 262 -7.48 -8.98 2.90
C HIS A 262 -6.42 -8.34 3.79
N ARG A 263 -6.74 -8.08 5.06
CA ARG A 263 -5.82 -7.39 5.98
C ARG A 263 -4.83 -8.34 6.63
N SER A 264 -5.14 -9.61 6.83
CA SER A 264 -4.17 -10.55 7.42
C SER A 264 -3.09 -10.97 6.43
N VAL A 265 -1.91 -11.30 6.95
CA VAL A 265 -0.88 -11.97 6.16
C VAL A 265 -1.25 -13.45 6.02
N ASN A 266 -1.72 -13.81 4.83
CA ASN A 266 -2.24 -15.14 4.47
C ASN A 266 -1.24 -15.94 3.64
N PHE A 267 -1.57 -17.21 3.32
CA PHE A 267 -0.75 -18.02 2.42
C PHE A 267 -0.81 -17.51 0.98
N ARG A 268 0.20 -17.86 0.18
CA ARG A 268 0.34 -17.34 -1.18
C ARG A 268 -0.86 -17.67 -2.07
N ASP A 269 -1.38 -18.88 -1.98
CA ASP A 269 -2.56 -19.35 -2.71
C ASP A 269 -3.85 -18.64 -2.28
N GLU A 270 -3.89 -18.13 -1.06
CA GLU A 270 -4.97 -17.28 -0.53
C GLU A 270 -4.81 -15.81 -0.95
N THR A 271 -3.62 -15.39 -1.43
CA THR A 271 -3.42 -14.05 -1.99
C THR A 271 -4.02 -13.95 -3.40
N LEU A 272 -5.30 -13.60 -3.43
CA LEU A 272 -6.06 -13.49 -4.68
C LEU A 272 -5.48 -12.43 -5.63
N PRO A 273 -5.55 -12.66 -6.97
CA PRO A 273 -5.15 -11.67 -7.98
C PRO A 273 -6.01 -10.40 -7.90
N ILE A 274 -5.41 -9.22 -8.08
CA ILE A 274 -6.09 -7.92 -7.98
C ILE A 274 -7.25 -7.78 -8.97
N ASN A 275 -7.09 -8.39 -10.15
CA ASN A 275 -8.09 -8.40 -11.20
C ASN A 275 -9.14 -9.51 -11.02
N LEU A 276 -9.30 -10.10 -9.83
CA LEU A 276 -10.34 -11.08 -9.54
C LEU A 276 -11.70 -10.39 -9.30
N TRP A 277 -12.73 -10.96 -9.91
CA TRP A 277 -14.13 -10.54 -9.76
C TRP A 277 -15.01 -11.75 -9.51
N TYR A 278 -15.87 -11.66 -8.52
CA TYR A 278 -16.91 -12.66 -8.27
C TYR A 278 -18.08 -12.42 -9.21
N ARG A 279 -18.51 -13.46 -9.92
CA ARG A 279 -19.79 -13.43 -10.66
C ARG A 279 -20.92 -13.72 -9.69
N GLU A 280 -21.82 -12.77 -9.55
CA GLU A 280 -23.00 -12.85 -8.70
C GLU A 280 -24.25 -12.77 -9.56
N GLU A 281 -25.29 -13.52 -9.18
CA GLU A 281 -26.56 -13.53 -9.88
C GLU A 281 -27.68 -13.29 -8.87
N SER A 282 -28.47 -12.26 -9.10
CA SER A 282 -29.58 -11.87 -8.25
C SER A 282 -30.78 -11.54 -9.13
N ASN A 283 -31.91 -12.22 -8.91
CA ASN A 283 -33.14 -12.04 -9.68
C ASN A 283 -32.94 -12.17 -11.21
N GLY A 284 -32.07 -13.09 -11.64
CA GLY A 284 -31.74 -13.31 -13.05
C GLY A 284 -30.83 -12.23 -13.68
N VAL A 285 -30.37 -11.25 -12.89
CA VAL A 285 -29.40 -10.24 -13.32
C VAL A 285 -28.01 -10.63 -12.83
N VAL A 286 -27.05 -10.63 -13.76
CA VAL A 286 -25.65 -10.95 -13.48
C VAL A 286 -24.90 -9.66 -13.18
N HIS A 287 -24.13 -9.67 -12.10
CA HIS A 287 -23.21 -8.61 -11.75
C HIS A 287 -21.84 -9.19 -11.40
N PHE A 288 -20.81 -8.35 -11.48
CA PHE A 288 -19.43 -8.70 -11.14
C PHE A 288 -18.96 -7.84 -9.98
N ARG A 289 -18.52 -8.47 -8.89
CA ARG A 289 -18.05 -7.78 -7.68
C ARG A 289 -16.55 -7.98 -7.47
N ASN A 290 -15.80 -6.89 -7.40
CA ASN A 290 -14.36 -6.97 -7.12
C ASN A 290 -14.09 -7.31 -5.66
N HIS A 291 -13.18 -8.24 -5.40
CA HIS A 291 -12.92 -8.75 -4.04
C HIS A 291 -12.24 -7.74 -3.10
N PHE A 292 -11.52 -6.73 -3.62
CA PHE A 292 -10.89 -5.69 -2.80
C PHE A 292 -11.86 -4.54 -2.51
N SER A 293 -12.31 -3.86 -3.56
CA SER A 293 -13.11 -2.64 -3.47
C SER A 293 -14.59 -2.86 -3.18
N LEU A 294 -15.05 -4.11 -3.29
CA LEU A 294 -16.46 -4.51 -3.30
C LEU A 294 -17.31 -3.74 -4.32
N ARG A 295 -16.66 -3.17 -5.35
CA ARG A 295 -17.34 -2.48 -6.44
C ARG A 295 -18.07 -3.52 -7.29
N THR A 296 -19.34 -3.23 -7.57
CA THR A 296 -20.18 -4.03 -8.47
C THR A 296 -20.25 -3.36 -9.84
N LEU A 297 -20.19 -4.16 -10.91
CA LEU A 297 -20.35 -3.75 -12.31
C LEU A 297 -21.27 -4.72 -13.03
N ASP A 298 -22.03 -4.23 -14.01
CA ASP A 298 -22.89 -5.07 -14.85
C ASP A 298 -22.11 -5.74 -15.99
N THR A 299 -20.92 -5.23 -16.28
CA THR A 299 -20.02 -5.75 -17.32
C THR A 299 -18.66 -6.07 -16.74
N LEU A 300 -18.11 -7.21 -17.15
CA LEU A 300 -16.78 -7.63 -16.73
C LEU A 300 -15.69 -6.69 -17.29
N PRO A 301 -14.77 -6.17 -16.47
CA PRO A 301 -13.65 -5.37 -16.97
C PRO A 301 -12.69 -6.15 -17.87
N THR A 302 -12.00 -5.43 -18.76
CA THR A 302 -10.90 -5.98 -19.54
C THR A 302 -9.83 -6.58 -18.62
N ASN A 303 -9.34 -7.77 -18.96
CA ASN A 303 -8.35 -8.55 -18.20
C ASN A 303 -8.84 -9.09 -16.85
N ALA A 304 -10.13 -9.00 -16.51
CA ALA A 304 -10.62 -9.56 -15.26
C ALA A 304 -10.58 -11.10 -15.26
N LYS A 305 -10.19 -11.66 -14.12
CA LYS A 305 -10.35 -13.09 -13.79
C LYS A 305 -11.68 -13.27 -13.07
N VAL A 306 -12.48 -14.23 -13.50
CA VAL A 306 -13.80 -14.49 -12.90
C VAL A 306 -13.78 -15.79 -12.11
N VAL A 307 -14.35 -15.73 -10.91
CA VAL A 307 -14.63 -16.91 -10.09
C VAL A 307 -16.10 -16.88 -9.71
N ALA A 308 -16.76 -18.03 -9.70
CA ALA A 308 -18.11 -18.13 -9.12
C ALA A 308 -18.01 -17.90 -7.61
N THR A 309 -18.93 -17.14 -7.02
CA THR A 309 -18.94 -16.94 -5.57
C THR A 309 -18.97 -18.30 -4.87
N PRO A 310 -18.02 -18.61 -3.96
CA PRO A 310 -18.13 -19.79 -3.13
C PRO A 310 -19.34 -19.60 -2.20
N GLY A 311 -20.41 -20.34 -2.47
CA GLY A 311 -21.60 -20.37 -1.63
C GLY A 311 -22.89 -19.94 -2.32
N GLY A 312 -23.59 -20.93 -2.88
CA GLY A 312 -25.02 -21.04 -2.58
C GLY A 312 -25.25 -21.28 -1.07
N PRO A 313 -26.51 -21.40 -0.61
CA PRO A 313 -26.90 -21.29 0.80
C PRO A 313 -26.26 -22.27 1.81
N SER A 314 -25.34 -23.15 1.42
CA SER A 314 -24.75 -24.20 2.28
C SER A 314 -23.32 -23.93 2.78
N ASP A 315 -22.59 -22.93 2.27
CA ASP A 315 -21.14 -22.76 2.57
C ASP A 315 -20.78 -21.55 3.46
N GLN A 316 -21.74 -20.91 4.11
CA GLN A 316 -21.47 -19.78 5.02
C GLN A 316 -20.64 -20.14 6.26
N ASN A 317 -20.39 -21.43 6.53
CA ASN A 317 -19.56 -21.89 7.64
C ASN A 317 -18.05 -21.99 7.32
N ARG A 318 -17.61 -21.63 6.10
CA ARG A 318 -16.20 -21.79 5.70
C ARG A 318 -15.37 -20.50 5.64
N MET A 319 -15.95 -19.33 5.92
CA MET A 319 -15.25 -18.04 5.96
C MET A 319 -15.09 -17.46 7.39
N MET A 320 -15.12 -18.30 8.42
CA MET A 320 -14.72 -17.93 9.78
C MET A 320 -13.66 -18.89 10.31
N PHE A 321 -12.44 -18.80 9.79
CA PHE A 321 -11.22 -19.28 10.45
C PHE A 321 -10.05 -18.37 10.09
#